data_AF-A0A842WNE8-F1
#
_entry.id   AF-A0A842WNE8-F1
#
_cell.length_a   1.000
_cell.length_b   1.000
_cell.length_c   1.000
_cell.angle_alpha   90.00
_cell.angle_beta   90.00
_cell.angle_gamma   90.00
#
_symmetry.space_group_name_H-M   'P 1'
#
loop_
_entity.id
_entity.type
_entity.pdbx_description
1 polymer ?
#
loop_
_entity_poly.entity_id
_entity_poly.type
_entity_poly.pdbx_seq_one_letter_code
_entity_poly.pdbx_strand_id
1 'polypeptide(L)'
;MGRKDKKRSGRPRSRDRNSSDNRRGGRSRDGGYSRDREGRGREGGRREGGYIREGRQDRDSGAYGSKPGRGRSFNRDRPRRYSGEEKRGEGRGKFGAGFDRSKFIKKAREKTTEVLRSRDMYLAYLSNAIEEEERVANQLVERLEELYGLYFPELKIDDRRNYVLIISKIKRDKVDVQEIAKYVGEGKARQIEEAGKNSVGGDFTEKDVVNMQKMAEEIENIYALMNRHEKYLDDVAQEVCPNLRYLIGAKITGKLVAAAGGLGKLALMPASTVQVIGAEKALFKHLKNRSIAPPKHGIIFQHAAISTAPKKVRGKIARALATKITLAAKADGYTKRFIGPEIKDKFDKRLKDILAKAK
;
A
#
# COMPACT_ATOMS: atom_id res chain seq x y z
N MET A 1 14.32 46.76 63.81
CA MET A 1 12.90 47.20 63.73
C MET A 1 12.24 46.38 62.62
N GLY A 2 11.58 45.24 62.89
CA GLY A 2 10.13 45.10 63.18
C GLY A 2 9.28 45.28 61.90
N ARG A 3 8.40 44.41 61.40
CA ARG A 3 7.48 43.34 61.90
C ARG A 3 7.16 42.40 60.69
N LYS A 4 7.13 41.06 60.79
CA LYS A 4 6.06 40.10 61.22
C LYS A 4 4.68 40.18 60.50
N ASP A 5 4.29 39.03 59.90
CA ASP A 5 2.96 38.35 59.85
C ASP A 5 2.60 37.81 58.44
N LYS A 6 1.96 36.65 58.17
CA LYS A 6 1.56 35.43 58.91
C LYS A 6 1.11 34.36 57.90
N LYS A 7 1.25 33.08 58.28
CA LYS A 7 0.78 31.85 57.60
C LYS A 7 -0.75 31.63 57.68
N ARG A 8 -1.32 30.84 56.73
CA ARG A 8 -2.37 29.78 56.86
C ARG A 8 -2.68 29.25 55.44
N SER A 9 -2.49 28.00 54.99
CA SER A 9 -2.85 26.63 55.44
C SER A 9 -4.37 26.35 55.50
N GLY A 10 -4.88 25.55 54.55
CA GLY A 10 -6.23 24.96 54.59
C GLY A 10 -6.41 23.85 53.54
N ARG A 11 -6.47 22.59 54.02
CA ARG A 11 -6.68 21.32 53.29
C ARG A 11 -8.12 21.16 52.74
N PRO A 12 -8.35 20.24 51.78
CA PRO A 12 -9.66 19.97 51.20
C PRO A 12 -10.56 19.11 52.12
N ARG A 13 -11.88 19.33 52.03
CA ARG A 13 -12.92 18.63 52.78
C ARG A 13 -13.35 17.34 52.08
N SER A 14 -13.14 16.21 52.74
CA SER A 14 -13.91 14.98 52.57
C SER A 14 -15.25 15.08 53.32
N ARG A 15 -16.30 14.48 52.76
CA ARG A 15 -17.53 14.14 53.48
C ARG A 15 -17.99 12.76 53.03
N ASP A 16 -17.68 11.77 53.86
CA ASP A 16 -18.47 10.56 54.00
C ASP A 16 -19.80 10.90 54.69
N ARG A 17 -20.90 10.28 54.25
CA ARG A 17 -21.96 9.77 55.13
C ARG A 17 -22.63 8.54 54.52
N ASN A 18 -22.53 7.46 55.29
CA ASN A 18 -23.31 6.21 55.30
C ASN A 18 -24.82 6.39 55.08
N SER A 19 -25.48 5.37 54.54
CA SER A 19 -26.26 4.40 55.35
C SER A 19 -27.27 3.60 54.52
N SER A 20 -27.01 2.28 54.46
CA SER A 20 -27.90 1.15 54.80
C SER A 20 -29.34 1.02 54.27
N ASP A 21 -29.62 -0.22 53.84
CA ASP A 21 -30.87 -0.98 53.88
C ASP A 21 -32.05 -0.57 52.97
N ASN A 22 -32.38 -1.45 52.00
CA ASN A 22 -33.41 -2.46 52.28
C ASN A 22 -33.48 -3.60 51.23
N ARG A 23 -33.84 -4.77 51.75
CA ARG A 23 -34.06 -6.04 51.05
C ARG A 23 -35.39 -6.04 50.25
N ARG A 24 -35.46 -6.84 49.17
CA ARG A 24 -36.41 -7.98 48.95
C ARG A 24 -36.77 -8.23 47.48
N GLY A 25 -36.81 -9.52 47.12
CA GLY A 25 -37.59 -10.12 46.03
C GLY A 25 -36.85 -10.18 44.69
N GLY A 26 -36.43 -11.31 44.13
CA GLY A 26 -37.01 -12.65 44.16
C GLY A 26 -37.91 -12.84 42.94
N ARG A 27 -37.40 -13.51 41.89
CA ARG A 27 -38.15 -14.42 41.00
C ARG A 27 -37.22 -15.10 40.00
N SER A 28 -37.03 -16.39 40.24
CA SER A 28 -36.57 -17.43 39.34
C SER A 28 -37.50 -17.55 38.12
N ARG A 29 -36.94 -17.91 36.96
CA ARG A 29 -37.60 -18.77 35.97
C ARG A 29 -36.56 -19.62 35.24
N ASP A 30 -36.50 -20.88 35.67
CA ASP A 30 -36.14 -22.02 34.83
C ASP A 30 -37.17 -22.21 33.71
N GLY A 31 -36.75 -22.82 32.61
CA GLY A 31 -37.62 -23.28 31.53
C GLY A 31 -36.83 -23.79 30.33
N GLY A 32 -36.45 -25.07 30.37
CA GLY A 32 -35.81 -25.77 29.27
C GLY A 32 -36.77 -26.36 28.23
N TYR A 33 -36.14 -27.01 27.25
CA TYR A 33 -36.64 -27.93 26.22
C TYR A 33 -37.45 -27.34 25.05
N SER A 34 -36.90 -27.48 23.84
CA SER A 34 -37.39 -28.48 22.91
C SER A 34 -36.36 -28.86 21.86
N ARG A 35 -36.20 -30.19 21.73
CA ARG A 35 -35.54 -30.90 20.65
C ARG A 35 -36.41 -30.77 19.41
N ASP A 36 -35.80 -30.66 18.23
CA ASP A 36 -36.33 -31.33 17.06
C ASP A 36 -35.19 -31.97 16.28
N ARG A 37 -35.44 -33.23 15.96
CA ARG A 37 -34.56 -34.23 15.37
C ARG A 37 -35.25 -34.66 14.08
N GLU A 38 -34.43 -35.12 13.14
CA GLU A 38 -34.79 -35.90 11.94
C GLU A 38 -35.27 -35.11 10.71
N GLY A 39 -34.74 -35.36 9.51
CA GLY A 39 -33.76 -36.38 9.16
C GLY A 39 -33.36 -36.41 7.69
N ARG A 40 -32.38 -37.29 7.45
CA ARG A 40 -32.18 -38.20 6.28
C ARG A 40 -32.18 -37.52 4.90
N GLY A 41 -31.16 -37.64 4.06
CA GLY A 41 -30.12 -38.65 3.94
C GLY A 41 -29.83 -38.90 2.44
N ARG A 42 -28.81 -39.72 2.20
CA ARG A 42 -28.33 -40.29 0.91
C ARG A 42 -27.27 -39.43 0.19
N GLU A 43 -25.99 -39.81 0.22
CA GLU A 43 -25.30 -41.01 -0.31
C GLU A 43 -24.88 -40.89 -1.78
N GLY A 44 -23.61 -41.25 -2.01
CA GLY A 44 -23.04 -41.66 -3.30
C GLY A 44 -22.52 -40.50 -4.17
N GLY A 45 -21.33 -40.54 -4.74
CA GLY A 45 -20.37 -41.62 -4.90
C GLY A 45 -19.19 -41.10 -5.75
N ARG A 46 -18.03 -41.74 -5.57
CA ARG A 46 -16.77 -41.52 -6.30
C ARG A 46 -16.90 -41.84 -7.80
N ARG A 47 -16.04 -41.21 -8.62
CA ARG A 47 -15.20 -41.72 -9.76
C ARG A 47 -14.98 -40.57 -10.75
N GLU A 48 -13.76 -40.09 -10.93
CA GLU A 48 -12.71 -40.55 -11.86
C GLU A 48 -13.07 -40.45 -13.35
N GLY A 49 -12.30 -39.62 -14.08
CA GLY A 49 -11.69 -39.93 -15.37
C GLY A 49 -12.54 -39.87 -16.65
N GLY A 50 -12.03 -39.17 -17.67
CA GLY A 50 -12.41 -39.46 -19.07
C GLY A 50 -12.34 -38.28 -20.03
N TYR A 51 -11.28 -38.23 -20.84
CA TYR A 51 -11.20 -37.45 -22.08
C TYR A 51 -12.09 -38.05 -23.18
N ILE A 52 -12.38 -37.22 -24.21
CA ILE A 52 -12.48 -37.53 -25.66
C ILE A 52 -13.85 -37.24 -26.36
N ARG A 53 -13.73 -36.34 -27.36
CA ARG A 53 -14.40 -36.14 -28.67
C ARG A 53 -15.86 -35.66 -28.86
N GLU A 54 -15.91 -34.53 -29.58
CA GLU A 54 -16.54 -34.27 -30.89
C GLU A 54 -17.93 -34.84 -31.24
N GLY A 55 -18.82 -33.92 -31.62
CA GLY A 55 -19.83 -34.18 -32.65
C GLY A 55 -21.04 -33.24 -32.63
N ARG A 56 -21.08 -32.28 -33.58
CA ARG A 56 -22.21 -31.78 -34.43
C ARG A 56 -23.60 -31.58 -33.80
N GLN A 57 -24.50 -30.66 -34.20
CA GLN A 57 -24.71 -29.61 -35.21
C GLN A 57 -25.95 -28.85 -34.65
N ASP A 58 -26.19 -27.57 -34.91
CA ASP A 58 -27.18 -27.10 -35.91
C ASP A 58 -27.13 -25.56 -35.91
N ARG A 59 -26.78 -24.94 -37.03
CA ARG A 59 -27.69 -24.35 -38.03
C ARG A 59 -28.65 -23.32 -37.43
N ASP A 60 -28.35 -22.04 -37.71
CA ASP A 60 -29.38 -21.16 -38.25
C ASP A 60 -28.79 -20.25 -39.31
N SER A 61 -29.45 -20.30 -40.45
CA SER A 61 -29.12 -19.72 -41.74
C SER A 61 -29.98 -18.48 -41.99
N GLY A 62 -29.34 -17.35 -42.30
CA GLY A 62 -30.00 -16.16 -42.84
C GLY A 62 -29.19 -15.57 -43.99
N ALA A 63 -29.53 -15.94 -45.22
CA ALA A 63 -29.18 -15.23 -46.46
C ALA A 63 -30.10 -13.99 -46.59
N TYR A 64 -29.74 -12.84 -47.17
CA TYR A 64 -29.35 -12.61 -48.57
C TYR A 64 -28.72 -11.21 -48.75
N GLY A 65 -27.82 -11.04 -49.74
CA GLY A 65 -27.68 -9.77 -50.48
C GLY A 65 -26.28 -9.23 -50.79
N SER A 66 -25.42 -9.97 -51.52
CA SER A 66 -24.15 -9.44 -52.04
C SER A 66 -24.34 -8.78 -53.42
N LYS A 67 -23.99 -7.48 -53.56
CA LYS A 67 -23.76 -6.84 -54.87
C LYS A 67 -22.28 -6.99 -55.29
N PRO A 68 -21.97 -7.26 -56.58
CA PRO A 68 -20.60 -7.53 -57.02
C PRO A 68 -19.84 -6.23 -57.36
N GLY A 69 -18.72 -6.02 -56.66
CA GLY A 69 -17.77 -4.92 -56.92
C GLY A 69 -16.41 -5.45 -57.38
N ARG A 70 -16.22 -5.49 -58.70
CA ARG A 70 -15.01 -5.65 -59.52
C ARG A 70 -13.67 -5.85 -58.78
N GLY A 71 -13.15 -7.09 -58.81
CA GLY A 71 -11.74 -7.37 -58.55
C GLY A 71 -10.87 -6.91 -59.72
N ARG A 72 -9.81 -6.15 -59.45
CA ARG A 72 -8.68 -6.01 -60.38
C ARG A 72 -7.63 -7.04 -60.01
N SER A 73 -7.54 -8.08 -60.84
CA SER A 73 -6.44 -9.02 -60.89
C SER A 73 -5.15 -8.27 -61.26
N PHE A 74 -4.12 -8.37 -60.41
CA PHE A 74 -2.78 -7.91 -60.74
C PHE A 74 -2.19 -8.84 -61.79
N ASN A 75 -2.20 -8.39 -63.03
CA ASN A 75 -1.62 -9.05 -64.18
C ASN A 75 -0.08 -8.96 -64.06
N ARG A 76 0.58 -10.09 -63.78
CA ARG A 76 2.01 -10.27 -64.09
C ARG A 76 2.10 -10.39 -65.61
N ASP A 77 3.18 -9.87 -66.19
CA ASP A 77 3.55 -9.97 -67.60
C ASP A 77 2.99 -8.88 -68.53
N ARG A 78 3.73 -7.76 -68.61
CA ARG A 78 4.22 -7.22 -69.90
C ARG A 78 5.41 -6.26 -69.71
N PRO A 79 6.49 -6.41 -70.49
CA PRO A 79 7.68 -5.58 -70.41
C PRO A 79 7.55 -4.34 -71.31
N ARG A 80 8.08 -3.19 -70.87
CA ARG A 80 8.43 -2.09 -71.79
C ARG A 80 9.91 -1.73 -71.61
N ARG A 81 10.63 -1.93 -72.72
CA ARG A 81 12.03 -1.63 -72.96
C ARG A 81 12.34 -0.17 -72.63
N TYR A 82 13.40 0.06 -71.86
CA TYR A 82 14.28 1.21 -72.05
C TYR A 82 15.62 0.66 -72.56
N SER A 83 15.95 1.03 -73.79
CA SER A 83 17.23 0.83 -74.44
C SER A 83 18.26 1.81 -73.87
N GLY A 84 19.45 1.32 -73.54
CA GLY A 84 20.60 2.18 -73.21
C GLY A 84 21.48 1.59 -72.13
N GLU A 85 22.52 0.88 -72.57
CA GLU A 85 23.81 0.61 -71.92
C GLU A 85 23.86 0.43 -70.39
N GLU A 86 24.27 -0.77 -69.98
CA GLU A 86 24.71 -1.07 -68.62
C GLU A 86 25.88 -0.16 -68.21
N LYS A 87 25.55 0.97 -67.56
CA LYS A 87 26.43 1.54 -66.54
C LYS A 87 26.08 0.89 -65.22
N ARG A 88 26.86 -0.13 -64.83
CA ARG A 88 27.06 -0.49 -63.42
C ARG A 88 27.63 0.73 -62.70
N GLY A 89 26.74 1.62 -62.26
CA GLY A 89 27.07 2.87 -61.59
C GLY A 89 26.02 3.19 -60.55
N GLU A 90 26.39 3.00 -59.29
CA GLU A 90 26.06 3.92 -58.19
C GLU A 90 24.58 4.28 -57.98
N GLY A 91 23.73 3.26 -57.77
CA GLY A 91 22.33 3.44 -57.39
C GLY A 91 21.99 3.15 -55.92
N ARG A 92 22.98 2.92 -55.03
CA ARG A 92 22.73 2.81 -53.57
C ARG A 92 22.69 4.21 -52.95
N GLY A 93 21.66 4.97 -53.28
CA GLY A 93 21.40 6.30 -52.73
C GLY A 93 21.03 6.27 -51.24
N LYS A 94 22.05 6.48 -50.39
CA LYS A 94 22.00 7.31 -49.17
C LYS A 94 21.01 6.97 -48.02
N PHE A 95 20.83 5.70 -47.64
CA PHE A 95 20.26 5.36 -46.31
C PHE A 95 21.19 4.54 -45.41
N GLY A 96 22.46 4.35 -45.79
CA GLY A 96 23.44 3.56 -45.01
C GLY A 96 24.71 4.29 -44.57
N ALA A 97 24.96 5.52 -45.04
CA ALA A 97 26.27 6.19 -44.92
C ALA A 97 26.39 7.18 -43.73
N GLY A 98 25.42 7.20 -42.80
CA GLY A 98 25.43 8.15 -41.68
C GLY A 98 24.99 7.59 -40.33
N PHE A 99 24.52 6.34 -40.26
CA PHE A 99 24.12 5.72 -39.00
C PHE A 99 25.30 4.96 -38.39
N ASP A 100 26.10 5.69 -37.61
CA ASP A 100 27.15 5.07 -36.81
C ASP A 100 26.52 4.37 -35.60
N ARG A 101 26.29 3.06 -35.75
CA ARG A 101 25.72 2.20 -34.71
C ARG A 101 26.51 2.30 -33.39
N SER A 102 27.84 2.48 -33.46
CA SER A 102 28.68 2.60 -32.26
C SER A 102 28.42 3.91 -31.52
N LYS A 103 28.33 5.04 -32.26
CA LYS A 103 27.94 6.35 -31.68
C LYS A 103 26.50 6.33 -31.17
N PHE A 104 25.59 5.65 -31.84
CA PHE A 104 24.21 5.49 -31.39
C PHE A 104 24.14 4.70 -30.08
N ILE A 105 24.80 3.54 -30.00
CA ILE A 105 24.88 2.74 -28.77
C ILE A 105 25.57 3.52 -27.66
N LYS A 106 26.63 4.28 -27.95
CA LYS A 106 27.32 5.14 -26.99
C LYS A 106 26.39 6.22 -26.44
N LYS A 107 25.70 6.98 -27.31
CA LYS A 107 24.71 7.99 -26.89
C LYS A 107 23.54 7.38 -26.12
N ALA A 108 23.07 6.19 -26.51
CA ALA A 108 22.02 5.47 -25.80
C ALA A 108 22.48 5.06 -24.39
N ARG A 109 23.72 4.56 -24.27
CA ARG A 109 24.34 4.26 -22.97
C ARG A 109 24.48 5.52 -22.12
N GLU A 110 25.03 6.60 -22.66
CA GLU A 110 25.18 7.89 -21.95
C GLU A 110 23.84 8.40 -21.41
N LYS A 111 22.79 8.43 -22.24
CA LYS A 111 21.44 8.81 -21.80
C LYS A 111 20.88 7.87 -20.73
N THR A 112 21.11 6.56 -20.84
CA THR A 112 20.66 5.59 -19.84
C THR A 112 21.40 5.79 -18.52
N THR A 113 22.71 6.02 -18.57
CA THR A 113 23.53 6.31 -17.39
C THR A 113 23.14 7.62 -16.73
N GLU A 114 22.77 8.64 -17.50
CA GLU A 114 22.27 9.92 -16.98
C GLU A 114 20.95 9.73 -16.20
N VAL A 115 20.01 8.94 -16.73
CA VAL A 115 18.77 8.60 -16.02
C VAL A 115 19.04 7.75 -14.78
N LEU A 116 19.97 6.79 -14.84
CA LEU A 116 20.32 5.99 -13.66
C LEU A 116 21.03 6.80 -12.56
N ARG A 117 21.73 7.88 -12.94
CA ARG A 117 22.36 8.82 -12.01
C ARG A 117 21.37 9.81 -11.41
N SER A 118 20.14 9.88 -11.92
CA SER A 118 19.22 10.91 -11.50
C SER A 118 18.73 10.64 -10.08
N ARG A 119 18.80 11.67 -9.24
CA ARG A 119 18.51 11.56 -7.81
C ARG A 119 17.04 11.20 -7.54
N ASP A 120 16.14 11.54 -8.45
CA ASP A 120 14.72 11.15 -8.41
C ASP A 120 14.49 9.65 -8.68
N MET A 121 15.35 9.00 -9.47
CA MET A 121 15.30 7.54 -9.63
C MET A 121 15.75 6.85 -8.34
N TYR A 122 16.79 7.37 -7.68
CA TYR A 122 17.20 6.86 -6.37
C TYR A 122 16.07 6.99 -5.34
N LEU A 123 15.39 8.13 -5.27
CA LEU A 123 14.21 8.34 -4.42
C LEU A 123 13.13 7.29 -4.69
N ALA A 124 12.82 7.02 -5.96
CA ALA A 124 11.85 6.01 -6.35
C ALA A 124 12.24 4.59 -5.89
N TYR A 125 13.49 4.19 -6.13
CA TYR A 125 13.97 2.87 -5.71
C TYR A 125 14.01 2.72 -4.19
N LEU A 126 14.43 3.76 -3.46
CA LEU A 126 14.42 3.76 -2.00
C LEU A 126 12.98 3.63 -1.46
N SER A 127 12.02 4.33 -2.07
CA SER A 127 10.61 4.19 -1.70
C SER A 127 10.08 2.76 -1.92
N ASN A 128 10.46 2.12 -3.02
CA ASN A 128 10.07 0.73 -3.29
C ASN A 128 10.73 -0.24 -2.30
N ALA A 129 12.01 -0.03 -1.98
CA ALA A 129 12.73 -0.84 -0.99
C ALA A 129 12.03 -0.80 0.37
N ILE A 130 11.60 0.38 0.84
CA ILE A 130 10.84 0.52 2.10
C ILE A 130 9.52 -0.27 2.05
N GLU A 131 8.79 -0.25 0.92
CA GLU A 131 7.56 -1.04 0.77
C GLU A 131 7.81 -2.55 0.75
N GLU A 132 8.93 -2.97 0.17
CA GLU A 132 9.35 -4.37 0.16
C GLU A 132 9.78 -4.83 1.56
N GLU A 133 10.55 -4.02 2.28
CA GLU A 133 10.93 -4.25 3.68
C GLU A 133 9.69 -4.39 4.57
N GLU A 134 8.68 -3.51 4.40
CA GLU A 134 7.42 -3.60 5.13
C GLU A 134 6.68 -4.92 4.85
N ARG A 135 6.66 -5.36 3.59
CA ARG A 135 6.03 -6.63 3.20
C ARG A 135 6.78 -7.82 3.81
N VAL A 136 8.10 -7.83 3.72
CA VAL A 136 8.94 -8.89 4.27
C VAL A 136 8.78 -8.98 5.78
N ALA A 137 8.84 -7.85 6.49
CA ALA A 137 8.64 -7.80 7.93
C ALA A 137 7.27 -8.39 8.32
N ASN A 138 6.19 -8.00 7.63
CA ASN A 138 4.85 -8.53 7.89
C ASN A 138 4.77 -10.05 7.67
N GLN A 139 5.39 -10.57 6.62
CA GLN A 139 5.42 -12.02 6.37
C GLN A 139 6.20 -12.77 7.45
N LEU A 140 7.34 -12.22 7.90
CA LEU A 140 8.13 -12.79 8.97
C LEU A 140 7.37 -12.77 10.31
N VAL A 141 6.63 -11.70 10.61
CA VAL A 141 5.75 -11.64 11.80
C VAL A 141 4.70 -12.73 11.76
N GLU A 142 4.04 -12.95 10.62
CA GLU A 142 3.05 -14.04 10.49
C GLU A 142 3.69 -15.42 10.72
N ARG A 143 4.91 -15.66 10.22
CA ARG A 143 5.64 -16.91 10.50
C ARG A 143 6.04 -17.03 11.97
N LEU A 144 6.44 -15.93 12.61
CA LEU A 144 6.77 -15.90 14.03
C LEU A 144 5.54 -16.15 14.91
N GLU A 145 4.38 -15.58 14.55
CA GLU A 145 3.09 -15.83 15.21
C GLU A 145 2.72 -17.32 15.16
N GLU A 146 2.89 -17.96 14.00
CA GLU A 146 2.64 -19.39 13.85
C GLU A 146 3.61 -20.24 14.70
N LEU A 147 4.92 -19.98 14.65
CA LEU A 147 5.92 -20.76 15.39
C LEU A 147 5.81 -20.57 16.90
N TYR A 148 5.75 -19.32 17.35
CA TYR A 148 5.67 -19.01 18.78
C TYR A 148 4.30 -19.39 19.35
N GLY A 149 3.24 -19.36 18.54
CA GLY A 149 1.92 -19.86 18.92
C GLY A 149 1.89 -21.36 19.23
N LEU A 150 2.82 -22.17 18.70
CA LEU A 150 2.96 -23.57 19.10
C LEU A 150 3.53 -23.70 20.52
N TYR A 151 4.39 -22.78 20.93
CA TYR A 151 5.06 -22.75 22.24
C TYR A 151 4.24 -22.05 23.33
N PHE A 152 3.58 -20.93 22.98
CA PHE A 152 2.78 -20.12 23.90
C PHE A 152 1.51 -19.57 23.20
N PRO A 153 0.48 -20.41 22.97
CA PRO A 153 -0.72 -20.06 22.20
C PRO A 153 -1.60 -18.98 22.86
N GLU A 154 -1.48 -18.79 24.17
CA GLU A 154 -2.28 -17.81 24.92
C GLU A 154 -1.74 -16.37 24.79
N LEU A 155 -0.56 -16.18 24.19
CA LEU A 155 0.01 -14.86 23.97
C LEU A 155 -0.81 -14.08 22.92
N LYS A 156 -1.67 -13.18 23.39
CA LYS A 156 -2.52 -12.33 22.54
C LYS A 156 -2.16 -10.86 22.69
N ILE A 157 -1.52 -10.31 21.65
CA ILE A 157 -1.15 -8.91 21.58
C ILE A 157 -1.69 -8.31 20.28
N ASP A 158 -2.44 -7.22 20.40
CA ASP A 158 -3.10 -6.59 19.25
C ASP A 158 -2.11 -5.88 18.32
N ASP A 159 -1.05 -5.30 18.88
CA ASP A 159 -0.01 -4.60 18.13
C ASP A 159 1.15 -5.53 17.77
N ARG A 160 1.34 -5.74 16.45
CA ARG A 160 2.35 -6.64 15.90
C ARG A 160 3.78 -6.25 16.28
N ARG A 161 4.10 -4.95 16.38
CA ARG A 161 5.45 -4.51 16.78
C ARG A 161 5.71 -4.85 18.24
N ASN A 162 4.75 -4.57 19.11
CA ASN A 162 4.83 -4.96 20.51
C ASN A 162 4.91 -6.48 20.66
N TYR A 163 4.23 -7.26 19.82
CA TYR A 163 4.33 -8.72 19.81
C TYR A 163 5.78 -9.19 19.55
N VAL A 164 6.42 -8.68 18.50
CA VAL A 164 7.82 -9.01 18.16
C VAL A 164 8.77 -8.59 19.30
N LEU A 165 8.63 -7.38 19.83
CA LEU A 165 9.42 -6.86 20.94
C LEU A 165 9.30 -7.71 22.21
N ILE A 166 8.11 -8.23 22.48
CA ILE A 166 7.83 -9.08 23.63
C ILE A 166 8.51 -10.44 23.43
N ILE A 167 8.34 -11.06 22.27
CA ILE A 167 8.97 -12.35 21.98
C ILE A 167 10.49 -12.29 22.07
N SER A 168 11.12 -11.23 21.54
CA SER A 168 12.59 -11.10 21.59
C SER A 168 13.14 -11.03 23.02
N LYS A 169 12.30 -10.73 24.02
CA LYS A 169 12.73 -10.52 25.41
C LYS A 169 12.30 -11.61 26.38
N ILE A 170 11.30 -12.41 26.03
CA ILE A 170 10.58 -13.24 27.00
C ILE A 170 10.60 -14.71 26.62
N LYS A 171 10.67 -15.56 27.65
CA LYS A 171 10.34 -16.98 27.58
C LYS A 171 9.07 -17.25 28.38
N ARG A 172 8.28 -18.25 27.99
CA ARG A 172 7.02 -18.63 28.67
C ARG A 172 7.24 -18.81 30.19
N ASP A 173 8.37 -19.38 30.56
CA ASP A 173 8.69 -19.74 31.95
C ASP A 173 9.32 -18.58 32.76
N LYS A 174 9.74 -17.50 32.08
CA LYS A 174 10.41 -16.34 32.67
C LYS A 174 9.87 -15.07 32.04
N VAL A 175 8.70 -14.65 32.52
CA VAL A 175 8.00 -13.44 32.10
C VAL A 175 8.33 -12.31 33.08
N ASP A 176 9.08 -11.29 32.63
CA ASP A 176 9.30 -10.07 33.41
C ASP A 176 8.13 -9.09 33.22
N VAL A 177 7.22 -9.07 34.20
CA VAL A 177 6.03 -8.21 34.19
C VAL A 177 6.40 -6.72 34.09
N GLN A 178 7.48 -6.28 34.73
CA GLN A 178 7.88 -4.87 34.72
C GLN A 178 8.37 -4.44 33.34
N GLU A 179 9.09 -5.32 32.65
CA GLU A 179 9.59 -5.03 31.31
C GLU A 179 8.44 -4.98 30.28
N ILE A 180 7.49 -5.91 30.38
CA ILE A 180 6.36 -6.05 29.45
C ILE A 180 5.32 -4.96 29.66
N ALA A 181 5.09 -4.55 30.91
CA ALA A 181 4.11 -3.51 31.26
C ALA A 181 4.35 -2.19 30.52
N LYS A 182 5.59 -1.90 30.10
CA LYS A 182 5.95 -0.73 29.30
C LYS A 182 5.28 -0.71 27.92
N TYR A 183 4.94 -1.87 27.38
CA TYR A 183 4.42 -2.02 26.01
C TYR A 183 2.91 -2.31 25.97
N VAL A 184 2.41 -3.13 26.91
CA VAL A 184 1.00 -3.57 26.93
C VAL A 184 0.21 -3.10 28.15
N GLY A 185 0.87 -2.41 29.09
CA GLY A 185 0.30 -2.01 30.37
C GLY A 185 0.37 -3.12 31.43
N GLU A 186 0.34 -2.72 32.71
CA GLU A 186 0.50 -3.65 33.85
C GLU A 186 -0.56 -4.77 33.90
N GLY A 187 -1.81 -4.43 33.59
CA GLY A 187 -2.92 -5.40 33.62
C GLY A 187 -2.72 -6.55 32.63
N LYS A 188 -2.40 -6.23 31.36
CA LYS A 188 -2.11 -7.25 30.34
C LYS A 188 -0.82 -8.00 30.64
N ALA A 189 0.20 -7.33 31.16
CA ALA A 189 1.48 -7.98 31.52
C ALA A 189 1.30 -9.08 32.58
N ARG A 190 0.50 -8.83 33.63
CA ARG A 190 0.18 -9.85 34.64
C ARG A 190 -0.64 -11.02 34.07
N GLN A 191 -1.59 -10.73 33.19
CA GLN A 191 -2.36 -11.78 32.51
C GLN A 191 -1.46 -12.67 31.66
N ILE A 192 -0.46 -12.11 30.97
CA ILE A 192 0.51 -12.87 30.17
C ILE A 192 1.38 -13.75 31.09
N GLU A 193 1.83 -13.24 32.24
CA GLU A 193 2.60 -14.03 33.21
C GLU A 193 1.79 -15.22 33.76
N GLU A 194 0.54 -14.98 34.13
CA GLU A 194 -0.37 -16.03 34.62
C GLU A 194 -0.68 -17.07 33.52
N ALA A 195 -0.89 -16.60 32.29
CA ALA A 195 -1.09 -17.47 31.13
C ALA A 195 0.15 -18.31 30.83
N GLY A 196 1.37 -17.77 31.00
CA GLY A 196 2.61 -18.52 30.81
C GLY A 196 2.74 -19.71 31.77
N LYS A 197 2.36 -19.51 33.04
CA LYS A 197 2.38 -20.56 34.07
C LYS A 197 1.39 -21.70 33.77
N ASN A 198 0.25 -21.38 33.17
CA ASN A 198 -0.85 -22.31 32.88
C ASN A 198 -0.95 -22.68 31.39
N SER A 199 0.08 -22.39 30.60
CA SER A 199 0.01 -22.54 29.14
C SER A 199 -0.07 -24.01 28.73
N VAL A 200 -0.95 -24.30 27.76
CA VAL A 200 -1.07 -25.64 27.14
C VAL A 200 -0.15 -25.82 25.92
N GLY A 201 0.73 -24.85 25.66
CA GLY A 201 1.68 -24.91 24.55
C GLY A 201 2.62 -26.12 24.62
N GLY A 202 3.13 -26.53 23.47
CA GLY A 202 4.00 -27.69 23.36
C GLY A 202 5.33 -27.53 24.10
N ASP A 203 5.96 -28.65 24.43
CA ASP A 203 7.30 -28.67 25.00
C ASP A 203 8.34 -28.46 23.89
N PHE A 204 8.99 -27.31 23.90
CA PHE A 204 10.07 -26.96 22.97
C PHE A 204 11.41 -26.94 23.69
N THR A 205 12.49 -27.25 22.97
CA THR A 205 13.83 -27.15 23.56
C THR A 205 14.24 -25.69 23.73
N GLU A 206 15.17 -25.42 24.66
CA GLU A 206 15.72 -24.07 24.79
C GLU A 206 16.32 -23.54 23.48
N LYS A 207 16.87 -24.42 22.64
CA LYS A 207 17.43 -24.06 21.33
C LYS A 207 16.32 -23.58 20.38
N ASP A 208 15.17 -24.23 20.39
CA ASP A 208 14.03 -23.86 19.54
C ASP A 208 13.50 -22.48 19.93
N VAL A 209 13.28 -22.27 21.23
CA VAL A 209 12.82 -20.97 21.75
C VAL A 209 13.83 -19.87 21.43
N VAL A 210 15.13 -20.11 21.62
CA VAL A 210 16.18 -19.14 21.27
C VAL A 210 16.17 -18.81 19.77
N ASN A 211 15.92 -19.80 18.89
CA ASN A 211 15.80 -19.53 17.46
C ASN A 211 14.59 -18.65 17.12
N MET A 212 13.44 -18.86 17.78
CA MET A 212 12.27 -17.99 17.64
C MET A 212 12.56 -16.56 18.13
N GLN A 213 13.28 -16.42 19.26
CA GLN A 213 13.70 -15.12 19.79
C GLN A 213 14.64 -14.38 18.82
N LYS A 214 15.63 -15.07 18.26
CA LYS A 214 16.52 -14.52 17.21
C LYS A 214 15.75 -14.07 15.99
N MET A 215 14.74 -14.84 15.57
CA MET A 215 13.87 -14.43 14.47
C MET A 215 13.13 -13.11 14.79
N ALA A 216 12.65 -12.95 16.02
CA ALA A 216 12.07 -11.69 16.48
C ALA A 216 13.08 -10.53 16.50
N GLU A 217 14.32 -10.77 16.95
CA GLU A 217 15.42 -9.79 16.91
C GLU A 217 15.73 -9.34 15.48
N GLU A 218 15.74 -10.25 14.50
CA GLU A 218 15.96 -9.88 13.10
C GLU A 218 14.80 -9.07 12.50
N ILE A 219 13.56 -9.35 12.91
CA ILE A 219 12.42 -8.53 12.53
C ILE A 219 12.55 -7.10 13.09
N GLU A 220 13.01 -6.95 14.34
CA GLU A 220 13.31 -5.63 14.92
C GLU A 220 14.42 -4.91 14.16
N ASN A 221 15.48 -5.62 13.74
CA ASN A 221 16.54 -5.06 12.90
C ASN A 221 16.00 -4.54 11.55
N ILE A 222 15.06 -5.26 10.94
CA ILE A 222 14.37 -4.82 9.72
C ILE A 222 13.57 -3.54 9.99
N TYR A 223 12.79 -3.47 11.08
CA TYR A 223 12.08 -2.24 11.44
C TYR A 223 13.02 -1.06 11.69
N ALA A 224 14.17 -1.28 12.33
CA ALA A 224 15.18 -0.26 12.53
C ALA A 224 15.79 0.21 11.20
N LEU A 225 16.06 -0.71 10.27
CA LEU A 225 16.52 -0.39 8.92
C LEU A 225 15.50 0.45 8.16
N MET A 226 14.23 0.03 8.15
CA MET A 226 13.12 0.78 7.54
C MET A 226 13.06 2.21 8.07
N ASN A 227 13.13 2.40 9.40
CA ASN A 227 13.11 3.73 10.01
C ASN A 227 14.30 4.60 9.56
N ARG A 228 15.49 4.01 9.35
CA ARG A 228 16.64 4.73 8.80
C ARG A 228 16.40 5.12 7.33
N HIS A 229 15.87 4.20 6.53
CA HIS A 229 15.52 4.45 5.14
C HIS A 229 14.42 5.51 5.00
N GLU A 230 13.42 5.52 5.86
CA GLU A 230 12.35 6.54 5.86
C GLU A 230 12.89 7.94 6.18
N LYS A 231 13.81 8.06 7.14
CA LYS A 231 14.49 9.34 7.44
C LYS A 231 15.29 9.80 6.24
N TYR A 232 16.07 8.91 5.65
CA TYR A 232 16.88 9.26 4.50
C TYR A 232 16.04 9.56 3.25
N LEU A 233 14.89 8.89 3.07
CA LEU A 233 13.92 9.22 2.03
C LEU A 233 13.41 10.65 2.19
N ASP A 234 13.22 11.12 3.41
CA ASP A 234 12.81 12.50 3.69
C ASP A 234 13.88 13.53 3.28
N ASP A 235 15.16 13.23 3.57
CA ASP A 235 16.30 14.05 3.16
C ASP A 235 16.41 14.12 1.62
N VAL A 236 16.33 12.97 0.94
CA VAL A 236 16.38 12.90 -0.53
C VAL A 236 15.15 13.59 -1.14
N ALA A 237 13.97 13.46 -0.53
CA ALA A 237 12.77 14.16 -1.00
C ALA A 237 12.93 15.67 -0.89
N GLN A 238 13.56 16.16 0.18
CA GLN A 238 13.86 17.59 0.36
C GLN A 238 14.83 18.10 -0.70
N GLU A 239 15.84 17.29 -1.07
CA GLU A 239 16.82 17.61 -2.11
C GLU A 239 16.18 17.68 -3.50
N VAL A 240 15.35 16.68 -3.84
CA VAL A 240 14.89 16.45 -5.22
C VAL A 240 13.56 17.13 -5.53
N CYS A 241 12.63 17.09 -4.59
CA CYS A 241 11.24 17.49 -4.79
C CYS A 241 10.65 18.18 -3.54
N PRO A 242 11.24 19.34 -3.14
CA PRO A 242 10.86 20.05 -1.92
C PRO A 242 9.40 20.52 -1.93
N ASN A 243 8.82 20.85 -3.10
CA ASN A 243 7.42 21.28 -3.16
C ASN A 243 6.46 20.12 -2.90
N LEU A 244 6.70 18.97 -3.52
CA LEU A 244 5.91 17.76 -3.29
C LEU A 244 6.03 17.30 -1.84
N ARG A 245 7.26 17.21 -1.30
CA ARG A 245 7.50 16.88 0.11
C ARG A 245 6.72 17.81 1.04
N TYR A 246 6.74 19.12 0.81
CA TYR A 246 6.04 20.09 1.65
C TYR A 246 4.51 19.91 1.60
N LEU A 247 3.96 19.54 0.45
CA LEU A 247 2.52 19.39 0.24
C LEU A 247 1.95 18.08 0.80
N ILE A 248 2.62 16.94 0.55
CA ILE A 248 2.07 15.60 0.82
C ILE A 248 2.98 14.70 1.68
N GLY A 249 4.17 15.16 2.05
CA GLY A 249 5.17 14.39 2.81
C GLY A 249 6.01 13.45 1.95
N ALA A 250 7.20 13.08 2.43
CA ALA A 250 8.16 12.29 1.67
C ALA A 250 7.65 10.89 1.29
N LYS A 251 6.92 10.20 2.18
CA LYS A 251 6.40 8.85 1.90
C LYS A 251 5.48 8.82 0.67
N ILE A 252 4.49 9.70 0.61
CA ILE A 252 3.55 9.77 -0.53
C ILE A 252 4.28 10.27 -1.79
N THR A 253 5.18 11.23 -1.64
CA THR A 253 6.01 11.72 -2.75
C THR A 253 6.84 10.61 -3.38
N GLY A 254 7.58 9.83 -2.57
CA GLY A 254 8.38 8.70 -3.04
C GLY A 254 7.54 7.69 -3.83
N LYS A 255 6.38 7.30 -3.27
CA LYS A 255 5.45 6.38 -3.93
C LYS A 255 4.91 6.92 -5.26
N LEU A 256 4.58 8.21 -5.35
CA LEU A 256 4.11 8.83 -6.59
C LEU A 256 5.21 8.89 -7.65
N VAL A 257 6.43 9.28 -7.27
CA VAL A 257 7.58 9.34 -8.17
C VAL A 257 7.94 7.95 -8.67
N ALA A 258 7.91 6.94 -7.80
CA ALA A 258 8.14 5.54 -8.15
C ALA A 258 7.08 5.02 -9.13
N ALA A 259 5.79 5.21 -8.82
CA ALA A 259 4.70 4.76 -9.68
C ALA A 259 4.67 5.49 -11.04
N ALA A 260 5.08 6.76 -11.10
CA ALA A 260 5.22 7.49 -12.36
C ALA A 260 6.47 7.10 -13.16
N GLY A 261 7.46 6.45 -12.52
CA GLY A 261 8.74 6.09 -13.11
C GLY A 261 9.69 7.28 -13.30
N GLY A 262 9.69 8.20 -12.33
CA GLY A 262 10.56 9.39 -12.26
C GLY A 262 9.80 10.72 -12.13
N LEU A 263 10.47 11.74 -11.61
CA LEU A 263 9.88 13.07 -11.37
C LEU A 263 9.52 13.76 -12.70
N GLY A 264 10.35 13.60 -13.73
CA GLY A 264 10.09 14.17 -15.06
C GLY A 264 8.80 13.64 -15.68
N LYS A 265 8.53 12.34 -15.55
CA LYS A 265 7.28 11.73 -16.02
C LYS A 265 6.09 12.21 -15.19
N LEU A 266 6.24 12.26 -13.87
CA LEU A 266 5.20 12.76 -12.96
C LEU A 266 4.80 14.21 -13.31
N ALA A 267 5.77 15.07 -13.62
CA ALA A 267 5.53 16.46 -14.00
C ALA A 267 4.73 16.62 -15.31
N LEU A 268 4.84 15.65 -16.23
CA LEU A 268 4.09 15.64 -17.49
C LEU A 268 2.67 15.09 -17.34
N MET A 269 2.38 14.34 -16.28
CA MET A 269 1.07 13.73 -16.07
C MET A 269 -0.02 14.79 -15.78
N PRO A 270 -1.22 14.64 -16.37
CA PRO A 270 -2.34 15.50 -16.01
C PRO A 270 -2.88 15.15 -14.61
N ALA A 271 -3.55 16.10 -13.98
CA ALA A 271 -4.09 15.94 -12.62
C ALA A 271 -5.07 14.77 -12.48
N SER A 272 -5.85 14.48 -13.53
CA SER A 272 -6.76 13.33 -13.56
C SER A 272 -6.02 12.00 -13.47
N THR A 273 -4.86 11.88 -14.13
CA THR A 273 -3.99 10.69 -14.03
C THR A 273 -3.37 10.62 -12.65
N VAL A 274 -2.79 11.73 -12.14
CA VAL A 274 -2.19 11.78 -10.80
C VAL A 274 -3.18 11.35 -9.71
N GLN A 275 -4.46 11.70 -9.87
CA GLN A 275 -5.52 11.31 -8.93
C GLN A 275 -5.70 9.78 -8.79
N VAL A 276 -5.43 9.02 -9.85
CA VAL A 276 -5.71 7.58 -9.94
C VAL A 276 -4.45 6.72 -9.99
N ILE A 277 -3.26 7.31 -9.86
CA ILE A 277 -2.00 6.56 -9.78
C ILE A 277 -2.08 5.52 -8.65
N GLY A 278 -1.67 4.29 -8.93
CA GLY A 278 -1.77 3.12 -8.05
C GLY A 278 -3.13 2.42 -8.05
N ALA A 279 -4.12 2.96 -8.77
CA ALA A 279 -5.46 2.38 -8.92
C ALA A 279 -5.81 2.05 -10.38
N GLU A 280 -4.82 2.01 -11.27
CA GLU A 280 -5.01 1.91 -12.73
C GLU A 280 -5.74 0.62 -13.10
N LYS A 281 -5.38 -0.51 -12.48
CA LYS A 281 -6.04 -1.80 -12.73
C LYS A 281 -7.54 -1.73 -12.43
N ALA A 282 -7.90 -1.11 -11.30
CA ALA A 282 -9.30 -0.94 -10.92
C ALA A 282 -10.02 0.09 -11.82
N LEU A 283 -9.31 1.13 -12.28
CA LEU A 283 -9.82 2.08 -13.27
C LEU A 283 -10.14 1.39 -14.59
N PHE A 284 -9.23 0.59 -15.13
CA PHE A 284 -9.42 -0.11 -16.39
C PHE A 284 -10.57 -1.12 -16.30
N LYS A 285 -10.73 -1.80 -15.15
CA LYS A 285 -11.90 -2.66 -14.90
C LYS A 285 -13.22 -1.87 -14.95
N HIS A 286 -13.28 -0.70 -14.32
CA HIS A 286 -14.46 0.18 -14.39
C HIS A 286 -14.74 0.70 -15.79
N LEU A 287 -13.71 1.12 -16.53
CA LEU A 287 -13.86 1.62 -17.90
C LEU A 287 -14.36 0.52 -18.85
N LYS A 288 -13.89 -0.71 -18.68
CA LYS A 288 -14.33 -1.88 -19.45
C LYS A 288 -15.74 -2.33 -19.04
N ASN A 289 -16.07 -2.22 -17.75
CA ASN A 289 -17.37 -2.58 -17.23
C ASN A 289 -17.90 -1.45 -16.32
N ARG A 290 -18.73 -0.58 -16.90
CA ARG A 290 -19.28 0.61 -16.22
C ARG A 290 -20.19 0.31 -15.03
N SER A 291 -20.57 -0.96 -14.82
CA SER A 291 -21.29 -1.41 -13.62
C SER A 291 -20.41 -1.50 -12.37
N ILE A 292 -19.10 -1.68 -12.54
CA ILE A 292 -18.13 -1.69 -11.43
C ILE A 292 -17.98 -0.25 -10.95
N ALA A 293 -17.91 0.02 -9.64
CA ALA A 293 -17.72 1.39 -9.17
C ALA A 293 -16.34 1.95 -9.60
N PRO A 294 -16.21 3.26 -9.92
CA PRO A 294 -14.93 3.86 -10.23
C PRO A 294 -13.97 3.69 -9.05
N PRO A 295 -12.66 3.47 -9.31
CA PRO A 295 -11.68 3.26 -8.26
C PRO A 295 -11.65 4.46 -7.33
N LYS A 296 -11.83 4.18 -6.04
CA LYS A 296 -11.89 5.21 -5.01
C LYS A 296 -10.53 5.51 -4.39
N HIS A 297 -9.45 4.77 -4.65
CA HIS A 297 -8.22 4.86 -3.84
C HIS A 297 -6.94 4.73 -4.69
N GLY A 298 -6.42 5.86 -5.20
CA GLY A 298 -5.02 5.96 -5.65
C GLY A 298 -4.06 6.24 -4.49
N ILE A 299 -2.76 6.31 -4.75
CA ILE A 299 -1.70 6.56 -3.74
C ILE A 299 -2.03 7.79 -2.89
N ILE A 300 -2.56 8.85 -3.50
CA ILE A 300 -2.89 10.10 -2.80
C ILE A 300 -3.98 9.96 -1.74
N PHE A 301 -4.78 8.88 -1.74
CA PHE A 301 -5.79 8.64 -0.71
C PHE A 301 -5.21 8.31 0.67
N GLN A 302 -3.93 7.97 0.73
CA GLN A 302 -3.19 7.80 1.99
C GLN A 302 -3.00 9.14 2.72
N HIS A 303 -3.14 10.28 2.03
CA HIS A 303 -2.98 11.60 2.62
C HIS A 303 -4.06 11.87 3.69
N ALA A 304 -3.65 12.38 4.85
CA ALA A 304 -4.50 12.59 6.03
C ALA A 304 -5.77 13.41 5.73
N ALA A 305 -5.67 14.45 4.89
CA ALA A 305 -6.82 15.28 4.51
C ALA A 305 -7.92 14.53 3.74
N ILE A 306 -7.60 13.38 3.14
CA ILE A 306 -8.55 12.55 2.39
C ILE A 306 -9.00 11.36 3.24
N SER A 307 -8.06 10.69 3.91
CA SER A 307 -8.35 9.47 4.69
C SER A 307 -9.27 9.73 5.88
N THR A 308 -9.12 10.88 6.54
CA THR A 308 -9.95 11.28 7.70
C THR A 308 -11.27 11.95 7.31
N ALA A 309 -11.40 12.43 6.07
CA ALA A 309 -12.58 13.17 5.63
C ALA A 309 -13.82 12.27 5.44
N PRO A 310 -15.05 12.82 5.50
CA PRO A 310 -16.27 12.08 5.22
C PRO A 310 -16.30 11.51 3.79
N LYS A 311 -16.81 10.28 3.62
CA LYS A 311 -16.82 9.55 2.33
C LYS A 311 -17.40 10.37 1.16
N LYS A 312 -18.43 11.20 1.42
CA LYS A 312 -19.10 12.04 0.41
C LYS A 312 -18.19 13.10 -0.23
N VAL A 313 -17.17 13.58 0.48
CA VAL A 313 -16.28 14.67 0.01
C VAL A 313 -14.90 14.20 -0.44
N ARG A 314 -14.47 12.99 -0.09
CA ARG A 314 -13.11 12.48 -0.38
C ARG A 314 -12.71 12.66 -1.84
N GLY A 315 -13.61 12.40 -2.79
CA GLY A 315 -13.33 12.57 -4.22
C GLY A 315 -13.07 14.02 -4.64
N LYS A 316 -13.80 14.98 -4.03
CA LYS A 316 -13.58 16.42 -4.28
C LYS A 316 -12.23 16.87 -3.74
N ILE A 317 -11.87 16.39 -2.53
CA ILE A 317 -10.57 16.68 -1.90
C ILE A 317 -9.44 16.05 -2.71
N ALA A 318 -9.56 14.78 -3.10
CA ALA A 318 -8.57 14.08 -3.92
C ALA A 318 -8.30 14.80 -5.25
N ARG A 319 -9.35 15.28 -5.93
CA ARG A 319 -9.19 16.07 -7.15
C ARG A 319 -8.45 17.39 -6.89
N ALA A 320 -8.83 18.11 -5.84
CA ALA A 320 -8.16 19.36 -5.47
C ALA A 320 -6.68 19.13 -5.13
N LEU A 321 -6.37 18.06 -4.39
CA LEU A 321 -5.01 17.69 -4.05
C LEU A 321 -4.21 17.30 -5.29
N ALA A 322 -4.76 16.47 -6.18
CA ALA A 322 -4.09 16.06 -7.41
C ALA A 322 -3.71 17.24 -8.30
N THR A 323 -4.57 18.26 -8.43
CA THR A 323 -4.24 19.51 -9.16
C THR A 323 -3.03 20.22 -8.55
N LYS A 324 -2.93 20.26 -7.22
CA LYS A 324 -1.84 20.89 -6.50
C LYS A 324 -0.55 20.08 -6.57
N ILE A 325 -0.65 18.75 -6.51
CA ILE A 325 0.47 17.83 -6.74
C ILE A 325 1.04 18.03 -8.15
N THR A 326 0.20 18.07 -9.20
CA THR A 326 0.69 18.31 -10.57
C THR A 326 1.43 19.64 -10.70
N LEU A 327 0.95 20.70 -10.04
CA LEU A 327 1.63 22.00 -10.03
C LEU A 327 2.98 21.93 -9.30
N ALA A 328 3.02 21.29 -8.13
CA ALA A 328 4.24 21.09 -7.35
C ALA A 328 5.26 20.23 -8.12
N ALA A 329 4.84 19.13 -8.73
CA ALA A 329 5.68 18.25 -9.54
C ALA A 329 6.29 18.99 -10.75
N LYS A 330 5.52 19.87 -11.41
CA LYS A 330 6.05 20.73 -12.49
C LYS A 330 7.05 21.75 -11.97
N ALA A 331 6.80 22.33 -10.80
CA ALA A 331 7.73 23.27 -10.20
C ALA A 331 9.05 22.58 -9.82
N ASP A 332 8.98 21.42 -9.18
CA ASP A 332 10.13 20.57 -8.82
C ASP A 332 10.86 20.01 -10.04
N GLY A 333 10.14 19.62 -11.10
CA GLY A 333 10.73 19.02 -12.30
C GLY A 333 11.41 20.03 -13.22
N TYR A 334 10.81 21.20 -13.44
CA TYR A 334 11.25 22.16 -14.46
C TYR A 334 11.77 23.47 -13.89
N THR A 335 10.99 24.14 -13.04
CA THR A 335 11.32 25.52 -12.64
C THR A 335 12.29 25.61 -11.46
N LYS A 336 12.39 24.55 -10.67
CA LYS A 336 13.17 24.46 -9.42
C LYS A 336 12.86 25.56 -8.39
N ARG A 337 11.74 26.27 -8.53
CA ARG A 337 11.27 27.28 -7.58
C ARG A 337 10.55 26.62 -6.42
N PHE A 338 10.84 27.08 -5.20
CA PHE A 338 10.12 26.64 -4.02
C PHE A 338 8.83 27.45 -3.85
N ILE A 339 7.68 26.83 -4.14
CA ILE A 339 6.33 27.38 -4.06
C ILE A 339 5.42 26.53 -3.13
N GLY A 340 6.00 25.62 -2.36
CA GLY A 340 5.31 24.71 -1.44
C GLY A 340 4.30 25.41 -0.52
N PRO A 341 4.70 26.49 0.21
CA PRO A 341 3.80 27.24 1.09
C PRO A 341 2.57 27.79 0.36
N GLU A 342 2.75 28.45 -0.78
CA GLU A 342 1.63 29.00 -1.55
C GLU A 342 0.67 27.93 -2.07
N ILE A 343 1.21 26.79 -2.53
CA ILE A 343 0.40 25.67 -3.02
C ILE A 343 -0.42 25.08 -1.88
N LYS A 344 0.20 24.90 -0.71
CA LYS A 344 -0.43 24.36 0.49
C LYS A 344 -1.53 25.28 1.00
N ASP A 345 -1.28 26.58 1.08
CA ASP A 345 -2.30 27.56 1.47
C ASP A 345 -3.51 27.55 0.52
N LYS A 346 -3.26 27.48 -0.79
CA LYS A 346 -4.32 27.37 -1.80
C LYS A 346 -5.08 26.05 -1.67
N PHE A 347 -4.42 24.95 -1.29
CA PHE A 347 -5.07 23.67 -1.02
C PHE A 347 -5.92 23.75 0.25
N ASP A 348 -5.40 24.29 1.34
CA ASP A 348 -6.07 24.36 2.64
C ASP A 348 -7.31 25.26 2.59
N LYS A 349 -7.25 26.39 1.88
CA LYS A 349 -8.43 27.23 1.59
C LYS A 349 -9.51 26.41 0.88
N ARG A 350 -9.13 25.68 -0.18
CA ARG A 350 -10.07 24.85 -0.95
C ARG A 350 -10.63 23.69 -0.11
N LEU A 351 -9.81 23.09 0.76
CA LEU A 351 -10.22 22.02 1.66
C LEU A 351 -11.30 22.52 2.63
N LYS A 352 -11.10 23.70 3.24
CA LYS A 352 -12.09 24.34 4.11
C LYS A 352 -13.41 24.57 3.39
N ASP A 353 -13.38 25.10 2.16
CA ASP A 353 -14.61 25.31 1.37
C ASP A 353 -15.37 24.00 1.09
N ILE A 354 -14.65 22.92 0.77
CA ILE A 354 -15.25 21.61 0.49
C ILE A 354 -15.90 21.03 1.75
N LEU A 355 -15.25 21.16 2.90
CA LEU A 355 -15.76 20.68 4.18
C LEU A 355 -16.95 21.51 4.67
N ALA A 356 -16.92 22.84 4.46
CA ALA A 356 -18.02 23.74 4.82
C ALA A 356 -19.30 23.41 4.04
N LYS A 357 -19.19 23.07 2.75
CA LYS A 357 -20.33 22.68 1.89
C LYS A 357 -20.85 21.26 2.11
N ALA A 358 -20.26 20.53 3.05
CA ALA A 358 -20.59 19.13 3.32
C ALA A 358 -21.17 18.88 4.73
N LYS A 359 -21.10 19.91 5.59
CA LYS A 359 -22.05 20.09 6.68
C LYS A 359 -23.39 20.47 6.07
#